data_AF-A0A9D1AEC9-F1
#
_entry.id   AF-A0A9D1AEC9-F1
#
_cell.length_a   1.000
_cell.length_b   1.000
_cell.length_c   1.000
_cell.angle_alpha   90.00
_cell.angle_beta   90.00
_cell.angle_gamma   90.00
#
_symmetry.space_group_name_H-M   'P 1'
#
loop_
_entity.id
_entity.type
_entity.pdbx_description
1 polymer ?
#
loop_
_entity_poly.entity_id
_entity_poly.type
_entity_poly.pdbx_seq_one_letter_code
_entity_poly.pdbx_strand_id
1 'polypeptide(L)'
;MIKEFTMYPGPLFSIGNVHVYAYGICMAVGIILCFVFLLWAFWYKNFNEECTDKMLFLGIIATGIGILFAMLFQSLYNYIETGEFEFGSMTFIGGLIGGVGSYLLFYNLYVYVVAPRTKIKWLQNNMNAGLTDAVTFIPIGITIAHAFGRLGCFFAGCCYGQPADWGIKFETTSGPVIPTQLFECIFLVILTVVMAVLYFRFKFNCNLGLYLVAYGVWRFIIEFFRADDRGGFIPGLSPSQFWSIIMVIAGIGYFFLYKYVLKDKMKHPELQPSVREKKVKETKKNACNTANDISIITYIAIFSALVMVVLTIVGVCINWANFSAQLGDGLVETGIESITLTQLFDSLSKLDGEIGSAFKIMVAFAILTIILTSATAVCATVCKVIKRKQFNFILFAVAMVCIIFGVVSILSSFALCNILSINAGSLASGAYTPAAGAWLTAIGGFIAGIMGLVVTVIIKE
;
A
#
# COMPACT_ATOMS: atom_id res chain seq x y z
N MET A 1 12.82 -29.66 -23.89
CA MET A 1 11.66 -29.91 -23.01
C MET A 1 11.57 -28.74 -22.04
N ILE A 2 10.94 -27.64 -22.47
CA ILE A 2 10.69 -26.49 -21.59
C ILE A 2 9.59 -26.97 -20.65
N LYS A 3 9.86 -27.06 -19.35
CA LYS A 3 8.82 -27.34 -18.34
C LYS A 3 7.66 -26.39 -18.62
N GLU A 4 6.47 -26.92 -18.90
CA GLU A 4 5.25 -26.11 -18.96
C GLU A 4 5.14 -25.37 -17.63
N PHE A 5 5.42 -24.07 -17.65
CA PHE A 5 5.31 -23.21 -16.47
C PHE A 5 3.83 -22.87 -16.32
N THR A 6 3.07 -23.74 -15.67
CA THR A 6 1.66 -23.47 -15.34
C THR A 6 1.60 -22.47 -14.20
N MET A 7 1.14 -21.27 -14.51
CA MET A 7 1.01 -20.18 -13.54
C MET A 7 -0.34 -20.29 -12.81
N TYR A 8 -0.31 -20.66 -11.53
CA TYR A 8 -1.48 -20.92 -10.68
C TYR A 8 -2.06 -19.60 -10.13
N PRO A 9 -3.34 -19.25 -10.35
CA PRO A 9 -3.97 -18.02 -9.82
C PRO A 9 -4.41 -18.13 -8.35
N GLY A 10 -3.92 -19.14 -7.64
CA GLY A 10 -4.34 -19.47 -6.28
C GLY A 10 -3.86 -18.45 -5.25
N PRO A 11 -4.45 -18.47 -4.05
CA PRO A 11 -3.96 -17.65 -2.95
C PRO A 11 -2.51 -18.02 -2.62
N LEU A 12 -1.65 -17.01 -2.44
CA LEU A 12 -0.29 -17.20 -1.92
C LEU A 12 -0.33 -17.79 -0.51
N PHE A 13 -1.29 -17.34 0.28
CA PHE A 13 -1.63 -17.86 1.59
C PHE A 13 -3.08 -17.51 1.93
N SER A 14 -3.71 -18.35 2.77
CA SER A 14 -5.10 -18.19 3.20
C SER A 14 -5.14 -18.00 4.71
N ILE A 15 -5.92 -17.01 5.17
CA ILE A 15 -6.17 -16.68 6.57
C ILE A 15 -7.66 -16.91 6.84
N GLY A 16 -8.04 -18.10 7.30
CA GLY A 16 -9.46 -18.49 7.40
C GLY A 16 -10.14 -18.45 6.03
N ASN A 17 -11.27 -17.73 5.93
CA ASN A 17 -11.97 -17.48 4.66
C ASN A 17 -11.36 -16.35 3.82
N VAL A 18 -10.26 -15.71 4.28
CA VAL A 18 -9.61 -14.61 3.57
C VAL A 18 -8.44 -15.14 2.77
N HIS A 19 -8.58 -15.12 1.45
CA HIS A 19 -7.56 -15.57 0.51
C HIS A 19 -6.69 -14.38 0.05
N VAL A 20 -5.37 -14.44 0.27
CA VAL A 20 -4.45 -13.39 -0.17
C VAL A 20 -3.86 -13.76 -1.52
N TYR A 21 -4.22 -12.99 -2.54
CA TYR A 21 -3.78 -13.19 -3.92
C TYR A 21 -2.60 -12.31 -4.29
N ALA A 22 -1.76 -12.80 -5.20
CA ALA A 22 -0.60 -12.07 -5.73
C ALA A 22 -1.00 -10.75 -6.38
N TYR A 23 -2.19 -10.71 -6.99
CA TYR A 23 -2.81 -9.50 -7.52
C TYR A 23 -2.92 -8.39 -6.47
N GLY A 24 -3.47 -8.70 -5.29
CA GLY A 24 -3.64 -7.72 -4.21
C GLY A 24 -2.31 -7.20 -3.68
N ILE A 25 -1.30 -8.07 -3.55
CA ILE A 25 0.05 -7.67 -3.14
C ILE A 25 0.70 -6.76 -4.17
N CYS A 26 0.64 -7.11 -5.45
CA CYS A 26 1.21 -6.29 -6.52
C CYS A 26 0.55 -4.91 -6.57
N MET A 27 -0.78 -4.85 -6.45
CA MET A 27 -1.54 -3.59 -6.35
C MET A 27 -1.09 -2.75 -5.16
N ALA A 28 -0.99 -3.33 -3.97
CA ALA A 28 -0.55 -2.64 -2.76
C ALA A 28 0.89 -2.08 -2.91
N VAL A 29 1.82 -2.90 -3.40
CA VAL A 29 3.20 -2.50 -3.68
C VAL A 29 3.24 -1.37 -4.71
N GLY A 30 2.47 -1.47 -5.79
CA GLY A 30 2.38 -0.44 -6.83
C GLY A 30 1.91 0.91 -6.30
N ILE A 31 0.86 0.91 -5.47
CA ILE A 31 0.34 2.12 -4.82
C ILE A 31 1.40 2.71 -3.88
N ILE A 32 2.04 1.90 -3.04
CA ILE A 32 3.10 2.37 -2.13
C ILE A 32 4.24 3.01 -2.93
N LEU A 33 4.72 2.35 -3.98
CA LEU A 33 5.80 2.88 -4.82
C LEU A 33 5.41 4.17 -5.54
N CYS A 34 4.15 4.31 -5.98
CA CYS A 34 3.62 5.58 -6.48
C CYS A 34 3.75 6.68 -5.42
N PHE A 35 3.25 6.47 -4.21
CA PHE A 35 3.33 7.48 -3.15
C PHE A 35 4.76 7.79 -2.71
N VAL A 36 5.64 6.78 -2.65
CA VAL A 36 7.07 6.97 -2.37
C VAL A 36 7.73 7.83 -3.47
N PHE A 37 7.43 7.55 -4.73
CA PHE A 37 7.90 8.37 -5.84
C PHE A 37 7.38 9.81 -5.75
N LEU A 38 6.09 10.00 -5.43
CA LEU A 38 5.51 11.34 -5.30
C LEU A 38 6.16 12.13 -4.16
N LEU A 39 6.37 11.50 -3.00
CA LEU A 39 7.10 12.11 -1.88
C LEU A 39 8.49 12.60 -2.31
N TRP A 40 9.23 11.75 -3.04
CA TRP A 40 10.53 12.11 -3.58
C TRP A 40 10.43 13.26 -4.62
N ALA A 41 9.43 13.23 -5.52
CA ALA A 41 9.26 14.26 -6.55
C ALA A 41 8.87 15.62 -5.96
N PHE A 42 7.95 15.64 -4.99
CA PHE A 42 7.58 16.85 -4.23
C PHE A 42 8.80 17.46 -3.54
N TRP A 43 9.61 16.62 -2.88
CA TRP A 43 10.88 17.04 -2.26
C TRP A 43 11.86 17.60 -3.29
N TYR A 44 12.11 16.88 -4.40
CA TYR A 44 13.05 17.28 -5.44
C TYR A 44 12.67 18.62 -6.09
N LYS A 45 11.37 18.94 -6.14
CA LYS A 45 10.84 20.17 -6.71
C LYS A 45 10.58 21.28 -5.70
N ASN A 46 11.11 21.17 -4.49
CA ASN A 46 10.99 22.20 -3.45
C ASN A 46 9.53 22.58 -3.10
N PHE A 47 8.59 21.65 -3.21
CA PHE A 47 7.26 21.85 -2.64
C PHE A 47 7.37 21.96 -1.13
N ASN A 48 6.62 22.87 -0.52
CA ASN A 48 6.63 23.00 0.93
C ASN A 48 5.91 21.81 1.60
N GLU A 49 6.22 21.57 2.87
CA GLU A 49 5.67 20.44 3.63
C GLU A 49 4.13 20.50 3.64
N GLU A 50 3.56 21.69 3.84
CA GLU A 50 2.11 21.87 3.89
C GLU A 50 1.41 21.53 2.57
N CYS A 51 1.98 21.88 1.41
CA CYS A 51 1.44 21.51 0.11
C CYS A 51 1.56 20.00 -0.15
N THR A 52 2.71 19.43 0.18
CA THR A 52 2.98 17.99 0.03
C THR A 52 1.99 17.17 0.84
N ASP A 53 1.85 17.50 2.13
CA ASP A 53 0.97 16.77 3.06
C ASP A 53 -0.49 16.85 2.60
N LYS A 54 -0.97 18.04 2.22
CA LYS A 54 -2.35 18.24 1.76
C LYS A 54 -2.65 17.50 0.46
N MET A 55 -1.74 17.55 -0.52
CA MET A 55 -1.94 16.85 -1.80
C MET A 55 -1.89 15.33 -1.64
N LEU A 56 -0.95 14.81 -0.86
CA LEU A 56 -0.82 13.36 -0.64
C LEU A 56 -1.96 12.82 0.23
N PHE A 57 -2.33 13.52 1.30
CA PHE A 57 -3.46 13.14 2.14
C PHE A 57 -4.75 13.07 1.32
N LEU A 58 -4.98 14.07 0.46
CA LEU A 58 -6.11 14.05 -0.45
C LEU A 58 -6.03 12.92 -1.47
N GLY A 59 -4.82 12.60 -1.95
CA GLY A 59 -4.58 11.47 -2.83
C GLY A 59 -4.94 10.13 -2.19
N ILE A 60 -4.62 9.94 -0.90
CA ILE A 60 -4.97 8.73 -0.13
C ILE A 60 -6.48 8.60 0.02
N ILE A 61 -7.17 9.68 0.44
CA ILE A 61 -8.63 9.70 0.56
C ILE A 61 -9.29 9.40 -0.79
N ALA A 62 -8.83 10.07 -1.85
CA ALA A 62 -9.35 9.87 -3.19
C ALA A 62 -9.12 8.45 -3.71
N THR A 63 -7.99 7.81 -3.36
CA THR A 63 -7.72 6.42 -3.70
C THR A 63 -8.71 5.48 -3.00
N GLY A 64 -8.99 5.69 -1.71
CA GLY A 64 -9.99 4.93 -0.97
C GLY A 64 -11.40 5.08 -1.53
N ILE A 65 -11.81 6.32 -1.85
CA ILE A 65 -13.10 6.60 -2.51
C ILE A 65 -13.15 6.00 -3.91
N GLY A 66 -12.04 6.04 -4.65
CA GLY A 66 -11.91 5.38 -5.95
C GLY A 66 -12.15 3.89 -5.85
N ILE A 67 -11.52 3.18 -4.91
CA ILE A 67 -11.75 1.75 -4.70
C ILE A 67 -13.23 1.49 -4.36
N LEU A 68 -13.82 2.29 -3.46
CA LEU A 68 -15.23 2.18 -3.12
C LEU A 68 -16.13 2.36 -4.35
N PHE A 69 -15.89 3.38 -5.17
CA PHE A 69 -16.67 3.63 -6.38
C PHE A 69 -16.45 2.56 -7.44
N ALA A 70 -15.24 1.99 -7.55
CA ALA A 70 -14.97 0.87 -8.45
C ALA A 70 -15.84 -0.35 -8.11
N MET A 71 -15.99 -0.64 -6.81
CA MET A 71 -16.87 -1.70 -6.33
C MET A 71 -18.34 -1.33 -6.56
N LEU A 72 -18.77 -0.13 -6.15
CA LEU A 72 -20.16 0.31 -6.28
C LEU A 72 -20.66 0.31 -7.73
N PHE A 73 -19.88 0.81 -8.68
CA PHE A 73 -20.27 0.81 -10.09
C PHE A 73 -20.35 -0.60 -10.64
N GLN A 74 -19.46 -1.50 -10.24
CA GLN A 74 -19.54 -2.90 -10.64
C GLN A 74 -20.77 -3.59 -10.06
N SER A 75 -21.05 -3.39 -8.77
CA SER A 75 -22.25 -3.94 -8.13
C SER A 75 -23.53 -3.38 -8.76
N LEU A 76 -23.52 -2.11 -9.19
CA LEU A 76 -24.62 -1.52 -9.94
C LEU A 76 -24.78 -2.15 -11.33
N TYR A 77 -23.69 -2.39 -12.06
CA TYR A 77 -23.75 -3.07 -13.36
C TYR A 77 -24.29 -4.50 -13.22
N ASN A 78 -23.81 -5.25 -12.24
CA ASN A 78 -24.31 -6.60 -11.94
C ASN A 78 -25.80 -6.55 -11.58
N TYR A 79 -26.24 -5.58 -10.77
CA TYR A 79 -27.65 -5.42 -10.41
C TYR A 79 -28.54 -5.11 -11.62
N ILE A 80 -28.08 -4.28 -12.56
CA ILE A 80 -28.84 -3.97 -13.77
C ILE A 80 -28.96 -5.19 -14.69
N GLU A 81 -27.92 -6.02 -14.75
CA GLU A 81 -27.87 -7.19 -15.64
C GLU A 81 -28.57 -8.42 -15.05
N THR A 82 -28.38 -8.68 -13.77
CA THR A 82 -28.81 -9.93 -13.09
C THR A 82 -29.87 -9.71 -12.01
N GLY A 83 -30.08 -8.47 -11.56
CA GLY A 83 -30.96 -8.16 -10.43
C GLY A 83 -30.32 -8.35 -9.06
N GLU A 84 -29.08 -8.85 -8.99
CA GLU A 84 -28.38 -9.15 -7.74
C GLU A 84 -27.27 -8.12 -7.47
N PHE A 85 -27.24 -7.62 -6.23
CA PHE A 85 -26.27 -6.63 -5.80
C PHE A 85 -25.19 -7.31 -4.93
N GLU A 86 -24.06 -7.62 -5.53
CA GLU A 86 -22.93 -8.27 -4.85
C GLU A 86 -21.70 -7.37 -4.78
N PHE A 87 -21.04 -7.35 -3.62
CA PHE A 87 -19.74 -6.71 -3.42
C PHE A 87 -18.62 -7.74 -3.56
N GLY A 88 -17.70 -7.53 -4.51
CA GLY A 88 -16.54 -8.42 -4.66
C GLY A 88 -15.73 -8.15 -5.93
N SER A 89 -16.39 -7.68 -6.99
CA SER A 89 -15.77 -7.27 -8.25
C SER A 89 -15.58 -5.75 -8.34
N MET A 90 -14.69 -5.30 -9.22
CA MET A 90 -14.35 -3.87 -9.38
C MET A 90 -14.32 -3.47 -10.85
N THR A 91 -14.88 -2.29 -11.17
CA THR A 91 -14.72 -1.65 -12.48
C THR A 91 -13.69 -0.53 -12.44
N PHE A 92 -12.81 -0.50 -13.44
CA PHE A 92 -11.84 0.58 -13.60
C PHE A 92 -12.50 1.97 -13.73
N ILE A 93 -13.58 2.08 -14.52
CA ILE A 93 -14.22 3.37 -14.80
C ILE A 93 -14.88 3.97 -13.55
N GLY A 94 -15.53 3.16 -12.72
CA GLY A 94 -16.06 3.59 -11.44
C GLY A 94 -14.96 4.14 -10.55
N GLY A 95 -13.83 3.43 -10.49
CA GLY A 95 -12.67 3.88 -9.70
C GLY A 95 -12.03 5.17 -10.21
N LEU A 96 -11.93 5.33 -11.53
CA LEU A 96 -11.41 6.55 -12.14
C LEU A 96 -12.32 7.75 -11.84
N ILE A 97 -13.64 7.61 -12.03
CA ILE A 97 -14.62 8.67 -11.79
C ILE A 97 -14.65 9.02 -10.29
N GLY A 98 -14.74 8.04 -9.41
CA GLY A 98 -14.76 8.24 -7.96
C GLY A 98 -13.47 8.84 -7.45
N GLY A 99 -12.32 8.34 -7.89
CA GLY A 99 -11.01 8.79 -7.45
C GLY A 99 -10.67 10.19 -7.95
N VAL A 100 -10.68 10.39 -9.28
CA VAL A 100 -10.36 11.71 -9.86
C VAL A 100 -11.42 12.74 -9.48
N GLY A 101 -12.70 12.38 -9.51
CA GLY A 101 -13.81 13.25 -9.16
C GLY A 101 -13.74 13.72 -7.71
N SER A 102 -13.53 12.81 -6.75
CA SER A 102 -13.40 13.18 -5.33
C SER A 102 -12.12 13.99 -5.06
N TYR A 103 -10.99 13.66 -5.70
CA TYR A 103 -9.76 14.44 -5.57
C TYR A 103 -9.97 15.88 -6.04
N LEU A 104 -10.53 16.07 -7.25
CA LEU A 104 -10.80 17.40 -7.78
C LEU A 104 -11.85 18.13 -6.93
N LEU A 105 -12.92 17.47 -6.52
CA LEU A 105 -13.96 18.06 -5.67
C LEU A 105 -13.37 18.60 -4.37
N PHE A 106 -12.67 17.75 -3.62
CA PHE A 106 -12.11 18.13 -2.33
C PHE A 106 -10.96 19.12 -2.45
N TYR A 107 -10.13 19.03 -3.50
CA TYR A 107 -9.08 20.01 -3.76
C TYR A 107 -9.69 21.40 -4.02
N ASN A 108 -10.70 21.48 -4.89
CA ASN A 108 -11.35 22.75 -5.21
C ASN A 108 -12.14 23.30 -4.01
N LEU A 109 -12.86 22.43 -3.29
CA LEU A 109 -13.54 22.80 -2.05
C LEU A 109 -12.54 23.36 -1.03
N TYR A 110 -11.39 22.71 -0.87
CA TYR A 110 -10.35 23.17 0.04
C TYR A 110 -9.80 24.54 -0.39
N VAL A 111 -9.35 24.68 -1.64
CA VAL A 111 -8.65 25.88 -2.13
C VAL A 111 -9.59 27.10 -2.24
N TYR A 112 -10.81 26.93 -2.74
CA TYR A 112 -11.72 28.05 -3.04
C TYR A 112 -12.75 28.29 -1.94
N VAL A 113 -13.10 27.27 -1.14
CA VAL A 113 -14.14 27.39 -0.11
C VAL A 113 -13.54 27.49 1.28
N VAL A 114 -12.81 26.46 1.70
CA VAL A 114 -12.35 26.29 3.10
C VAL A 114 -11.20 27.24 3.42
N ALA A 115 -10.14 27.23 2.62
CA ALA A 115 -8.92 27.94 2.96
C ALA A 115 -9.06 29.48 3.01
N PRO A 116 -9.86 30.13 2.15
CA PRO A 116 -10.10 31.58 2.26
C PRO A 116 -10.99 31.98 3.45
N ARG A 117 -11.81 31.05 3.96
CA ARG A 117 -12.82 31.34 5.00
C ARG A 117 -12.43 30.87 6.40
N THR A 118 -11.42 30.01 6.50
CA THR A 118 -10.99 29.44 7.77
C THR A 118 -10.07 30.40 8.55
N LYS A 119 -10.35 30.55 9.84
CA LYS A 119 -9.45 31.23 10.80
C LYS A 119 -8.48 30.25 11.47
N ILE A 120 -8.60 28.96 11.18
CA ILE A 120 -7.79 27.89 11.79
C ILE A 120 -6.44 27.83 11.10
N LYS A 121 -5.35 28.06 11.86
CA LYS A 121 -3.97 28.15 11.33
C LYS A 121 -3.55 26.97 10.45
N TRP A 122 -3.94 25.72 10.79
CA TRP A 122 -3.54 24.55 10.00
C TRP A 122 -4.32 24.39 8.67
N LEU A 123 -5.51 25.00 8.58
CA LEU A 123 -6.38 24.95 7.39
C LEU A 123 -6.14 26.10 6.41
N GLN A 124 -5.39 27.13 6.83
CA GLN A 124 -4.96 28.21 5.95
C GLN A 124 -4.16 27.66 4.76
N ASN A 125 -4.22 28.35 3.62
CA ASN A 125 -3.53 27.93 2.41
C ASN A 125 -2.17 28.63 2.30
N ASN A 126 -1.13 28.03 2.89
CA ASN A 126 0.24 28.49 2.68
C ASN A 126 0.96 27.67 1.59
N MET A 127 0.24 27.04 0.65
CA MET A 127 0.85 26.21 -0.38
C MET A 127 1.65 27.06 -1.38
N ASN A 128 2.93 26.70 -1.60
CA ASN A 128 3.81 27.41 -2.54
C ASN A 128 3.58 27.00 -4.01
N ALA A 129 2.82 25.93 -4.25
CA ALA A 129 2.50 25.38 -5.56
C ALA A 129 1.03 24.93 -5.64
N GLY A 130 0.52 24.73 -6.85
CA GLY A 130 -0.84 24.26 -7.08
C GLY A 130 -0.88 22.88 -7.74
N LEU A 131 -2.10 22.35 -7.91
CA LEU A 131 -2.31 21.09 -8.63
C LEU A 131 -1.74 21.14 -10.06
N THR A 132 -1.74 22.31 -10.70
CA THR A 132 -1.14 22.55 -12.02
C THR A 132 0.35 22.25 -12.08
N ASP A 133 1.09 22.51 -10.99
CA ASP A 133 2.50 22.16 -10.88
C ASP A 133 2.67 20.65 -10.63
N ALA A 134 1.79 20.05 -9.82
CA ALA A 134 1.88 18.64 -9.43
C ALA A 134 1.51 17.66 -10.56
N VAL A 135 0.51 17.99 -11.39
CA VAL A 135 0.07 17.13 -12.52
C VAL A 135 1.15 16.91 -13.58
N THR A 136 2.25 17.66 -13.53
CA THR A 136 3.40 17.51 -14.42
C THR A 136 4.25 16.26 -14.10
N PHE A 137 4.17 15.73 -12.86
CA PHE A 137 4.91 14.54 -12.44
C PHE A 137 4.04 13.45 -11.81
N ILE A 138 2.82 13.77 -11.35
CA ILE A 138 1.86 12.77 -10.85
C ILE A 138 1.68 11.57 -11.81
N PRO A 139 1.55 11.76 -13.14
CA PRO A 139 1.40 10.66 -14.08
C PRO A 139 2.55 9.63 -14.04
N ILE A 140 3.76 10.04 -13.67
CA ILE A 140 4.91 9.12 -13.51
C ILE A 140 4.67 8.15 -12.35
N GLY A 141 4.13 8.66 -11.22
CA GLY A 141 3.73 7.80 -10.10
C GLY A 141 2.59 6.85 -10.48
N ILE A 142 1.60 7.35 -11.22
CA ILE A 142 0.46 6.56 -11.69
C ILE A 142 0.93 5.41 -12.59
N THR A 143 1.86 5.64 -13.52
CA THR A 143 2.38 4.56 -14.39
C THR A 143 3.14 3.49 -13.62
N ILE A 144 3.81 3.83 -12.52
CA ILE A 144 4.42 2.85 -11.61
C ILE A 144 3.33 1.95 -11.02
N ALA A 145 2.31 2.54 -10.39
CA ALA A 145 1.21 1.76 -9.81
C ALA A 145 0.50 0.89 -10.87
N HIS A 146 0.31 1.45 -12.07
CA HIS A 146 -0.33 0.75 -13.17
C HIS A 146 0.50 -0.45 -13.67
N ALA A 147 1.81 -0.31 -13.82
CA ALA A 147 2.69 -1.41 -14.22
C ALA A 147 2.59 -2.59 -13.24
N PHE A 148 2.62 -2.29 -11.93
CA PHE A 148 2.42 -3.29 -10.88
C PHE A 148 1.02 -3.92 -10.91
N GLY A 149 -0.02 -3.15 -11.22
CA GLY A 149 -1.36 -3.70 -11.44
C GLY A 149 -1.40 -4.72 -12.59
N ARG A 150 -0.72 -4.44 -13.71
CA ARG A 150 -0.63 -5.37 -14.85
C ARG A 150 0.22 -6.59 -14.56
N LEU A 151 1.29 -6.42 -13.78
CA LEU A 151 2.04 -7.54 -13.23
C LEU A 151 1.16 -8.41 -12.31
N GLY A 152 0.30 -7.79 -11.51
CA GLY A 152 -0.72 -8.48 -10.72
C GLY A 152 -1.70 -9.28 -11.59
N CYS A 153 -2.18 -8.71 -12.70
CA CYS A 153 -3.05 -9.42 -13.66
C CYS A 153 -2.37 -10.64 -14.27
N PHE A 154 -1.06 -10.54 -14.54
CA PHE A 154 -0.26 -11.68 -15.00
C PHE A 154 -0.25 -12.80 -13.94
N PHE A 155 0.01 -12.49 -12.67
CA PHE A 155 -0.07 -13.48 -11.58
C PHE A 155 -1.47 -14.05 -11.35
N ALA A 156 -2.52 -13.27 -11.62
CA ALA A 156 -3.90 -13.74 -11.54
C ALA A 156 -4.34 -14.59 -12.74
N GLY A 157 -3.50 -14.73 -13.77
CA GLY A 157 -3.87 -15.45 -15.00
C GLY A 157 -5.08 -14.86 -15.72
N CYS A 158 -5.29 -13.54 -15.63
CA CYS A 158 -6.44 -12.86 -16.20
C CYS A 158 -6.02 -11.77 -17.20
N CYS A 159 -6.92 -11.37 -18.10
CA CYS A 159 -6.67 -10.34 -19.14
C CYS A 159 -5.62 -10.73 -20.19
N TYR A 160 -5.50 -12.02 -20.54
CA TYR A 160 -4.61 -12.50 -21.59
C TYR A 160 -5.16 -12.27 -23.00
N GLY A 161 -4.32 -12.49 -23.99
CA GLY A 161 -4.63 -12.35 -25.41
C GLY A 161 -5.11 -13.61 -26.09
N GLN A 162 -5.26 -13.53 -27.42
CA GLN A 162 -5.67 -14.63 -28.28
C GLN A 162 -4.73 -15.85 -28.14
N PRO A 163 -5.21 -17.07 -28.46
CA PRO A 163 -4.37 -18.25 -28.52
C PRO A 163 -3.17 -18.04 -29.45
N ALA A 164 -1.98 -18.45 -29.01
CA ALA A 164 -0.76 -18.35 -29.78
C ALA A 164 0.23 -19.43 -29.36
N ASP A 165 0.80 -20.17 -30.32
CA ASP A 165 1.70 -21.31 -30.04
C ASP A 165 2.97 -20.95 -29.25
N TRP A 166 3.41 -19.69 -29.35
CA TRP A 166 4.57 -19.13 -28.61
C TRP A 166 4.18 -18.49 -27.27
N GLY A 167 2.89 -18.50 -26.91
CA GLY A 167 2.34 -17.83 -25.75
C GLY A 167 2.65 -18.49 -24.40
N ILE A 168 2.04 -17.96 -23.34
CA ILE A 168 2.12 -18.52 -21.99
C ILE A 168 0.81 -19.25 -21.70
N LYS A 169 0.90 -20.46 -21.14
CA LYS A 169 -0.27 -21.25 -20.74
C LYS A 169 -0.64 -20.94 -19.30
N PHE A 170 -1.85 -20.42 -19.10
CA PHE A 170 -2.47 -20.28 -17.78
C PHE A 170 -3.37 -21.48 -17.51
N GLU A 171 -3.63 -21.77 -16.25
CA GLU A 171 -4.53 -22.89 -15.89
C GLU A 171 -5.97 -22.67 -16.33
N THR A 172 -6.36 -21.39 -16.44
CA THR A 172 -7.67 -20.97 -16.94
C THR A 172 -7.79 -21.05 -18.46
N THR A 173 -6.74 -21.47 -19.18
CA THR A 173 -6.69 -21.51 -20.64
C THR A 173 -6.46 -22.93 -21.16
N SER A 174 -7.12 -23.28 -22.27
CA SER A 174 -6.98 -24.59 -22.93
C SER A 174 -5.64 -24.77 -23.66
N GLY A 175 -4.93 -23.67 -23.93
CA GLY A 175 -3.64 -23.66 -24.61
C GLY A 175 -2.87 -22.36 -24.35
N PRO A 176 -1.65 -22.21 -24.91
CA PRO A 176 -0.86 -21.01 -24.70
C PRO A 176 -1.53 -19.78 -25.33
N VAL A 177 -1.48 -18.66 -24.63
CA VAL A 177 -2.11 -17.39 -25.02
C VAL A 177 -1.11 -16.25 -25.01
N ILE A 178 -1.37 -15.20 -25.79
CA ILE A 178 -0.51 -14.02 -25.83
C ILE A 178 -0.52 -13.35 -24.45
N PRO A 179 0.63 -13.15 -23.77
CA PRO A 179 0.68 -12.52 -22.45
C PRO A 179 0.62 -10.99 -22.56
N THR A 180 -0.52 -10.47 -23.02
CA THR A 180 -0.77 -9.02 -23.22
C THR A 180 -0.52 -8.19 -21.96
N GLN A 181 -0.70 -8.78 -20.77
CA GLN A 181 -0.42 -8.14 -19.48
C GLN A 181 1.07 -7.79 -19.32
N LEU A 182 1.97 -8.66 -19.77
CA LEU A 182 3.41 -8.41 -19.73
C LEU A 182 3.81 -7.33 -20.74
N PHE A 183 3.23 -7.35 -21.94
CA PHE A 183 3.46 -6.29 -22.92
C PHE A 183 3.01 -4.93 -22.38
N GLU A 184 1.84 -4.88 -21.75
CA GLU A 184 1.33 -3.66 -21.13
C GLU A 184 2.18 -3.21 -19.93
N CYS A 185 2.67 -4.15 -19.11
CA CYS A 185 3.60 -3.86 -18.02
C CYS A 185 4.91 -3.25 -18.54
N ILE A 186 5.54 -3.86 -19.56
CA ILE A 186 6.77 -3.37 -20.18
C ILE A 186 6.55 -1.97 -20.77
N PHE A 187 5.45 -1.77 -21.50
CA PHE A 187 5.08 -0.46 -22.03
C PHE A 187 4.96 0.60 -20.93
N LEU A 188 4.27 0.29 -19.82
CA LEU A 188 4.10 1.22 -18.70
C LEU A 188 5.42 1.54 -17.99
N VAL A 189 6.34 0.58 -17.87
CA VAL A 189 7.69 0.81 -17.34
C VAL A 189 8.48 1.74 -18.27
N ILE A 190 8.47 1.47 -19.59
CA ILE A 190 9.11 2.35 -20.58
C ILE A 190 8.52 3.76 -20.50
N LEU A 191 7.18 3.87 -20.44
CA LEU A 191 6.49 5.15 -20.37
C LEU A 191 6.85 5.91 -19.08
N THR A 192 6.99 5.22 -17.96
CA THR A 192 7.47 5.79 -16.69
C THR A 192 8.86 6.40 -16.86
N VAL A 193 9.81 5.65 -17.44
CA VAL A 193 11.18 6.11 -17.67
C VAL A 193 11.22 7.30 -18.62
N VAL A 194 10.48 7.24 -19.74
CA VAL A 194 10.40 8.33 -20.72
C VAL A 194 9.85 9.59 -20.08
N MET A 195 8.73 9.52 -19.36
CA MET A 195 8.14 10.68 -18.68
C MET A 195 9.06 11.24 -17.58
N ALA A 196 9.75 10.39 -16.84
CA ALA A 196 10.73 10.81 -15.83
C ALA A 196 11.92 11.55 -16.48
N VAL A 197 12.49 11.01 -17.56
CA VAL A 197 13.56 11.67 -18.31
C VAL A 197 13.08 13.00 -18.89
N LEU A 198 11.93 13.01 -19.55
CA LEU A 198 11.34 14.24 -20.11
C LEU A 198 11.14 15.31 -19.03
N TYR A 199 10.63 14.94 -17.86
CA TYR A 199 10.38 15.87 -16.77
C TYR A 199 11.64 16.36 -16.06
N PHE A 200 12.48 15.44 -15.59
CA PHE A 200 13.63 15.78 -14.74
C PHE A 200 14.84 16.26 -15.54
N ARG A 201 15.06 15.76 -16.76
CA ARG A 201 16.20 16.13 -17.61
C ARG A 201 15.87 17.22 -18.63
N PHE A 202 14.68 17.17 -19.22
CA PHE A 202 14.27 18.09 -20.29
C PHE A 202 13.22 19.13 -19.86
N LYS A 203 12.81 19.12 -18.57
CA LYS A 203 11.85 20.08 -18.00
C LYS A 203 10.50 20.11 -18.75
N PHE A 204 10.10 18.98 -19.31
CA PHE A 204 8.82 18.82 -20.00
C PHE A 204 7.68 18.66 -19.00
N ASN A 205 6.72 19.58 -19.01
CA ASN A 205 5.66 19.66 -17.99
C ASN A 205 4.31 19.07 -18.43
N CYS A 206 4.21 18.49 -19.63
CA CYS A 206 2.94 18.02 -20.20
C CYS A 206 2.73 16.50 -20.04
N ASN A 207 3.31 15.87 -19.02
CA ASN A 207 3.27 14.43 -18.86
C ASN A 207 1.85 13.84 -18.76
N LEU A 208 0.86 14.59 -18.25
CA LEU A 208 -0.52 14.10 -18.22
C LEU A 208 -1.06 13.89 -19.64
N GLY A 209 -0.83 14.85 -20.54
CA GLY A 209 -1.19 14.72 -21.95
C GLY A 209 -0.45 13.57 -22.63
N LEU A 210 0.85 13.46 -22.37
CA LEU A 210 1.67 12.36 -22.90
C LEU A 210 1.16 10.99 -22.42
N TYR A 211 0.86 10.83 -21.13
CA TYR A 211 0.30 9.60 -20.58
C TYR A 211 -1.03 9.24 -21.24
N LEU A 212 -1.97 10.19 -21.32
CA LEU A 212 -3.29 9.97 -21.90
C LEU A 212 -3.22 9.53 -23.37
N VAL A 213 -2.39 10.20 -24.17
CA VAL A 213 -2.19 9.83 -25.59
C VAL A 213 -1.47 8.51 -25.73
N ALA A 214 -0.31 8.34 -25.07
CA ALA A 214 0.52 7.16 -25.24
C ALA A 214 -0.20 5.90 -24.77
N TYR A 215 -0.80 5.93 -23.56
CA TYR A 215 -1.54 4.80 -23.04
C TYR A 215 -2.85 4.57 -23.82
N GLY A 216 -3.55 5.63 -24.25
CA GLY A 216 -4.73 5.48 -25.10
C GLY A 216 -4.42 4.77 -26.42
N VAL A 217 -3.37 5.18 -27.12
CA VAL A 217 -2.92 4.51 -28.36
C VAL A 217 -2.51 3.06 -28.08
N TRP A 218 -1.72 2.82 -27.03
CA TRP A 218 -1.31 1.46 -26.67
C TRP A 218 -2.52 0.57 -26.35
N ARG A 219 -3.48 1.08 -25.57
CA ARG A 219 -4.67 0.35 -25.15
C ARG A 219 -5.58 0.04 -26.34
N PHE A 220 -5.66 0.94 -27.32
CA PHE A 220 -6.38 0.71 -28.57
C PHE A 220 -5.74 -0.43 -29.38
N ILE A 221 -4.41 -0.43 -29.51
CA ILE A 221 -3.66 -1.46 -30.26
C ILE A 221 -3.76 -2.82 -29.56
N ILE A 222 -3.54 -2.88 -28.24
CA ILE A 222 -3.48 -4.15 -27.54
C ILE A 222 -4.84 -4.87 -27.47
N GLU A 223 -5.95 -4.14 -27.63
CA GLU A 223 -7.28 -4.73 -27.67
C GLU A 223 -7.46 -5.68 -28.86
N PHE A 224 -6.84 -5.41 -30.01
CA PHE A 224 -6.91 -6.33 -31.17
C PHE A 224 -6.27 -7.69 -30.88
N PHE A 225 -5.38 -7.76 -29.89
CA PHE A 225 -4.70 -8.98 -29.47
C PHE A 225 -5.39 -9.67 -28.28
N ARG A 226 -6.46 -9.08 -27.71
CA ARG A 226 -7.15 -9.64 -26.53
C ARG A 226 -8.12 -10.76 -26.89
N ALA A 227 -8.24 -11.76 -26.00
CA ALA A 227 -9.14 -12.91 -26.15
C ALA A 227 -10.52 -12.72 -25.50
N ASP A 228 -10.68 -11.74 -24.61
CA ASP A 228 -11.93 -11.50 -23.90
C ASP A 228 -12.86 -10.57 -24.68
N ASP A 229 -13.99 -11.12 -25.15
CA ASP A 229 -15.10 -10.31 -25.65
C ASP A 229 -15.75 -9.56 -24.47
N ARG A 230 -15.56 -8.25 -24.43
CA ARG A 230 -16.14 -7.36 -23.42
C ARG A 230 -17.48 -6.75 -23.87
N GLY A 231 -18.08 -7.33 -24.91
CA GLY A 231 -19.25 -6.78 -25.59
C GLY A 231 -18.89 -5.60 -26.49
N GLY A 232 -19.85 -5.18 -27.33
CA GLY A 232 -19.74 -3.98 -28.15
C GLY A 232 -20.56 -2.83 -27.55
N PHE A 233 -19.92 -1.72 -27.18
CA PHE A 233 -20.64 -0.51 -26.74
C PHE A 233 -21.19 0.26 -27.95
N ILE A 234 -20.51 0.15 -29.10
CA ILE A 234 -20.86 0.70 -30.41
C ILE A 234 -20.61 -0.42 -31.44
N PRO A 235 -21.42 -0.56 -32.51
CA PRO A 235 -21.14 -1.52 -33.57
C PRO A 235 -19.71 -1.36 -34.10
N GLY A 236 -18.88 -2.39 -33.94
CA GLY A 236 -17.49 -2.41 -34.42
C GLY A 236 -16.41 -1.86 -33.48
N LEU A 237 -16.74 -1.41 -32.26
CA LEU A 237 -15.75 -0.94 -31.27
C LEU A 237 -15.97 -1.56 -29.88
N SER A 238 -14.89 -2.06 -29.29
CA SER A 238 -14.92 -2.52 -27.90
C SER A 238 -15.02 -1.33 -26.92
N PRO A 239 -15.57 -1.53 -25.70
CA PRO A 239 -15.57 -0.51 -24.66
C PRO A 239 -14.17 0.05 -24.39
N SER A 240 -13.12 -0.79 -24.37
CA SER A 240 -11.75 -0.33 -24.16
C SER A 240 -11.26 0.58 -25.29
N GLN A 241 -11.61 0.28 -26.55
CA GLN A 241 -11.25 1.10 -27.70
C GLN A 241 -11.94 2.46 -27.67
N PHE A 242 -13.23 2.49 -27.30
CA PHE A 242 -13.97 3.74 -27.11
C PHE A 242 -13.31 4.64 -26.06
N TRP A 243 -13.00 4.10 -24.87
CA TRP A 243 -12.31 4.85 -23.82
C TRP A 243 -10.90 5.27 -24.24
N SER A 244 -10.21 4.47 -25.04
CA SER A 244 -8.89 4.81 -25.59
C SER A 244 -8.95 6.04 -26.49
N ILE A 245 -9.96 6.15 -27.35
CA ILE A 245 -10.19 7.33 -28.19
C ILE A 245 -10.44 8.57 -27.32
N ILE A 246 -11.30 8.45 -26.29
CA ILE A 246 -11.56 9.55 -25.35
C ILE A 246 -10.27 10.00 -24.66
N MET A 247 -9.44 9.05 -24.21
CA MET A 247 -8.14 9.37 -23.59
C MET A 247 -7.22 10.12 -24.55
N VAL A 248 -7.11 9.70 -25.81
CA VAL A 248 -6.29 10.39 -26.82
C VAL A 248 -6.79 11.82 -27.05
N ILE A 249 -8.10 12.01 -27.24
CA ILE A 249 -8.70 13.34 -27.42
C ILE A 249 -8.46 14.22 -26.18
N ALA A 250 -8.66 13.68 -24.98
CA ALA A 250 -8.42 14.39 -23.73
C ALA A 250 -6.94 14.76 -23.56
N GLY A 251 -6.02 13.87 -23.95
CA GLY A 251 -4.58 14.14 -23.91
C GLY A 251 -4.14 15.24 -24.86
N ILE A 252 -4.66 15.23 -26.10
CA ILE A 252 -4.45 16.31 -27.08
C ILE A 252 -5.04 17.62 -26.55
N GLY A 253 -6.27 17.58 -26.03
CA GLY A 253 -6.92 18.73 -25.38
C GLY A 253 -6.09 19.28 -24.22
N TYR A 254 -5.49 18.41 -23.41
CA TYR A 254 -4.61 18.81 -22.32
C TYR A 254 -3.34 19.52 -22.82
N PHE A 255 -2.74 19.11 -23.93
CA PHE A 255 -1.60 19.83 -24.53
C PHE A 255 -1.96 21.28 -24.90
N PHE A 256 -3.12 21.48 -25.52
CA PHE A 256 -3.62 22.82 -25.83
C PHE A 256 -3.95 23.61 -24.56
N LEU A 257 -4.67 23.00 -23.61
CA LEU A 257 -4.99 23.62 -22.33
C LEU A 257 -3.73 24.03 -21.56
N TYR A 258 -2.70 23.19 -21.57
CA TYR A 258 -1.41 23.51 -20.98
C TYR A 258 -0.78 24.72 -21.66
N LYS A 259 -0.68 24.70 -22.99
CA LYS A 259 -0.04 25.75 -23.79
C LYS A 259 -0.70 27.11 -23.64
N TYR A 260 -2.03 27.16 -23.57
CA TYR A 260 -2.80 28.40 -23.59
C TYR A 260 -3.30 28.88 -22.23
N VAL A 261 -3.35 28.01 -21.21
CA VAL A 261 -3.97 28.36 -19.92
C VAL A 261 -3.11 27.94 -18.72
N LEU A 262 -2.68 26.68 -18.64
CA LEU A 262 -2.04 26.20 -17.41
C LEU A 262 -0.63 26.72 -17.24
N LYS A 263 0.10 26.95 -18.34
CA LYS A 263 1.48 27.43 -18.30
C LYS A 263 1.63 28.72 -17.48
N ASP A 264 0.69 29.65 -17.65
CA ASP A 264 0.73 30.96 -16.96
C ASP A 264 0.27 30.87 -15.51
N LYS A 265 -0.38 29.77 -15.10
CA LYS A 265 -0.85 29.53 -13.73
C LYS A 265 0.14 28.75 -12.87
N MET A 266 1.21 28.20 -13.45
CA MET A 266 2.22 27.44 -12.72
C MET A 266 3.07 28.37 -11.84
N LYS A 267 3.39 27.90 -10.64
CA LYS A 267 4.17 28.65 -9.65
C LYS A 267 5.65 28.28 -9.64
N HIS A 268 6.02 27.13 -10.22
CA HIS A 268 7.40 26.64 -10.29
C HIS A 268 8.16 26.76 -8.95
N PRO A 269 7.74 26.01 -7.91
CA PRO A 269 8.37 26.06 -6.59
C PRO A 269 9.88 25.79 -6.64
N GLU A 270 10.36 25.04 -7.64
CA GLU A 270 11.77 24.76 -7.87
C GLU A 270 12.61 25.98 -8.27
N LEU A 271 11.98 27.07 -8.74
CA LEU A 271 12.63 28.32 -9.12
C LEU A 271 12.59 29.36 -7.98
N GLN A 272 11.83 29.13 -6.92
CA GLN A 272 11.71 30.05 -5.79
C GLN A 272 12.88 29.83 -4.80
N PRO A 273 13.40 30.89 -4.16
CA PRO A 273 14.49 30.76 -3.20
C PRO A 273 14.09 29.82 -2.05
N SER A 274 14.91 28.81 -1.80
CA SER A 274 14.57 27.74 -0.87
C SER A 274 14.29 28.29 0.54
N VAL A 275 13.26 27.75 1.20
CA VAL A 275 12.92 28.04 2.62
C VAL A 275 14.15 27.92 3.57
N ARG A 276 15.18 27.18 3.13
CA ARG A 276 16.46 26.98 3.80
C ARG A 276 17.25 28.28 4.02
N GLU A 277 17.20 29.23 3.08
CA GLU A 277 17.93 30.52 3.23
C GLU A 277 17.26 31.47 4.23
N LYS A 278 15.93 31.39 4.39
CA LYS A 278 15.19 32.20 5.37
C LYS A 278 15.41 31.70 6.80
N LYS A 279 15.38 30.38 7.03
CA LYS A 279 15.58 29.81 8.38
C LYS A 279 17.01 29.98 8.91
N VAL A 280 18.05 29.88 8.08
CA VAL A 280 19.45 30.06 8.52
C VAL A 280 19.71 31.47 9.09
N LYS A 281 18.98 32.49 8.63
CA LYS A 281 19.07 33.86 9.17
C LYS A 281 18.37 34.01 10.53
N GLU A 282 17.32 33.25 10.81
CA GLU A 282 16.58 33.31 12.08
C GLU A 282 17.16 32.39 13.17
N THR A 283 17.70 31.22 12.81
CA THR A 283 18.21 30.24 13.79
C THR A 283 19.49 30.69 14.50
N LYS A 284 20.26 31.63 13.93
CA LYS A 284 21.44 32.21 14.62
C LYS A 284 21.09 33.07 15.85
N LYS A 285 19.81 33.38 16.09
CA LYS A 285 19.40 34.31 17.16
C LYS A 285 19.02 33.61 18.47
N ASN A 286 18.56 32.36 18.45
CA ASN A 286 18.04 31.68 19.64
C ASN A 286 18.58 30.24 19.73
N ALA A 287 19.72 30.04 20.40
CA ALA A 287 20.12 28.70 20.83
C ALA A 287 20.98 28.78 22.10
N CYS A 288 20.36 28.50 23.25
CA CYS A 288 21.07 27.98 24.43
C CYS A 288 20.07 27.19 25.32
N ASN A 289 20.43 25.93 25.59
CA ASN A 289 19.99 25.06 26.71
C ASN A 289 18.70 24.22 26.67
N THR A 290 18.14 23.84 25.51
CA THR A 290 17.05 22.82 25.44
C THR A 290 17.35 21.61 24.55
N ALA A 291 18.55 21.50 23.98
CA ALA A 291 18.89 20.46 22.99
C ALA A 291 19.37 19.14 23.60
N ASN A 292 19.89 19.13 24.84
CA ASN A 292 20.51 17.93 25.41
C ASN A 292 19.48 16.92 25.96
N ASP A 293 18.43 17.38 26.65
CA ASP A 293 17.45 16.48 27.29
C ASP A 293 16.54 15.77 26.27
N ILE A 294 16.12 16.47 25.21
CA ILE A 294 15.31 15.91 24.10
C ILE A 294 16.10 14.83 23.34
N SER A 295 17.42 14.97 23.25
CA SER A 295 18.28 14.02 22.54
C SER A 295 18.33 12.67 23.24
N ILE A 296 18.40 12.66 24.58
CA ILE A 296 18.53 11.48 25.43
C ILE A 296 17.24 10.66 25.38
N ILE A 297 16.08 11.29 25.55
CA ILE A 297 14.77 10.61 25.51
C ILE A 297 14.54 9.96 24.14
N THR A 298 14.94 10.63 23.05
CA THR A 298 14.86 10.06 21.70
C THR A 298 15.79 8.86 21.51
N TYR A 299 16.99 8.86 22.10
CA TYR A 299 17.90 7.70 22.05
C TYR A 299 17.34 6.53 22.87
N ILE A 300 16.78 6.80 24.05
CA ILE A 300 16.11 5.78 24.87
C ILE A 300 14.94 5.18 24.09
N ALA A 301 14.14 5.98 23.39
CA ALA A 301 12.99 5.49 22.64
C ALA A 301 13.37 4.60 21.43
N ILE A 302 14.42 4.98 20.69
CA ILE A 302 14.96 4.16 19.59
C ILE A 302 15.60 2.88 20.12
N PHE A 303 16.36 2.97 21.22
CA PHE A 303 16.97 1.81 21.86
C PHE A 303 15.91 0.82 22.37
N SER A 304 14.87 1.30 23.05
CA SER A 304 13.75 0.47 23.47
C SER A 304 13.03 -0.17 22.28
N ALA A 305 12.78 0.55 21.19
CA ALA A 305 12.18 -0.04 19.98
C ALA A 305 13.06 -1.15 19.37
N LEU A 306 14.38 -0.99 19.37
CA LEU A 306 15.33 -2.02 18.93
C LEU A 306 15.35 -3.23 19.89
N VAL A 307 15.27 -3.01 21.20
CA VAL A 307 15.14 -4.09 22.19
C VAL A 307 13.83 -4.86 22.00
N MET A 308 12.72 -4.19 21.66
CA MET A 308 11.46 -4.87 21.35
C MET A 308 11.53 -5.66 20.03
N VAL A 309 12.30 -5.21 19.04
CA VAL A 309 12.61 -6.03 17.85
C VAL A 309 13.36 -7.30 18.25
N VAL A 310 14.34 -7.20 19.14
CA VAL A 310 15.04 -8.39 19.66
C VAL A 310 14.08 -9.30 20.43
N LEU A 311 13.20 -8.76 21.27
CA LEU A 311 12.21 -9.56 22.02
C LEU A 311 11.15 -10.21 21.13
N THR A 312 10.72 -9.55 20.04
CA THR A 312 9.80 -10.14 19.05
C THR A 312 10.48 -11.27 18.25
N ILE A 313 11.75 -11.09 17.87
CA ILE A 313 12.54 -12.14 17.20
C ILE A 313 12.80 -13.31 18.17
N VAL A 314 13.21 -13.02 19.41
CA VAL A 314 13.42 -14.03 20.45
C VAL A 314 12.12 -14.76 20.80
N GLY A 315 10.97 -14.08 20.82
CA GLY A 315 9.65 -14.71 21.01
C GLY A 315 9.33 -15.77 19.96
N VAL A 316 9.84 -15.62 18.73
CA VAL A 316 9.73 -16.62 17.65
C VAL A 316 10.86 -17.65 17.68
N CYS A 317 12.06 -17.27 18.17
CA CYS A 317 13.26 -18.10 18.11
C CYS A 317 13.60 -18.86 19.41
N ILE A 318 12.92 -18.65 20.54
CA ILE A 318 13.12 -19.45 21.77
C ILE A 318 12.85 -20.92 21.44
N ASN A 319 13.87 -21.77 21.60
CA ASN A 319 13.87 -23.19 21.23
C ASN A 319 12.60 -23.96 21.64
N TRP A 320 11.75 -24.25 20.65
CA TRP A 320 10.56 -25.13 20.74
C TRP A 320 10.93 -26.62 20.88
N ALA A 321 12.23 -26.97 20.84
CA ALA A 321 12.72 -28.32 20.59
C ALA A 321 12.71 -29.28 21.79
N ASN A 322 12.74 -28.78 23.04
CA ASN A 322 12.92 -29.62 24.23
C ASN A 322 11.78 -29.54 25.25
N PHE A 323 10.64 -28.93 24.91
CA PHE A 323 9.55 -28.71 25.87
C PHE A 323 8.28 -29.48 25.48
N SER A 324 7.82 -30.33 26.39
CA SER A 324 6.60 -31.12 26.29
C SER A 324 5.43 -30.43 27.01
N ALA A 325 4.29 -30.28 26.32
CA ALA A 325 3.04 -29.84 26.95
C ALA A 325 2.18 -31.06 27.33
N GLN A 326 1.58 -31.06 28.51
CA GLN A 326 0.48 -31.98 28.86
C GLN A 326 -0.83 -31.42 28.31
N LEU A 327 -1.57 -32.25 27.57
CA LEU A 327 -2.82 -31.89 26.90
C LEU A 327 -4.02 -32.10 27.83
N GLY A 328 -5.04 -31.26 27.70
CA GLY A 328 -6.31 -31.40 28.44
C GLY A 328 -7.17 -32.56 27.93
N ASP A 329 -8.15 -32.95 28.75
CA ASP A 329 -8.90 -34.21 28.70
C ASP A 329 -9.45 -34.62 27.31
N GLY A 330 -9.76 -33.68 26.42
CA GLY A 330 -10.30 -33.98 25.09
C GLY A 330 -9.33 -34.60 24.07
N LEU A 331 -8.00 -34.52 24.30
CA LEU A 331 -6.98 -35.12 23.42
C LEU A 331 -6.32 -36.37 24.03
N VAL A 332 -6.58 -36.66 25.31
CA VAL A 332 -6.08 -37.83 26.04
C VAL A 332 -6.69 -39.13 25.48
N GLU A 333 -7.91 -39.10 24.94
CA GLU A 333 -8.57 -40.25 24.30
C GLU A 333 -7.84 -40.76 23.03
N THR A 334 -6.90 -39.99 22.49
CA THR A 334 -6.08 -40.38 21.32
C THR A 334 -4.72 -40.99 21.67
N GLY A 335 -4.40 -41.15 22.96
CA GLY A 335 -3.23 -41.90 23.43
C GLY A 335 -1.88 -41.17 23.38
N ILE A 336 -1.87 -39.83 23.36
CA ILE A 336 -0.65 -39.03 23.28
C ILE A 336 -0.45 -38.21 24.57
N GLU A 337 0.47 -38.64 25.43
CA GLU A 337 0.70 -38.04 26.77
C GLU A 337 1.61 -36.80 26.78
N SER A 338 2.45 -36.61 25.76
CA SER A 338 3.30 -35.42 25.61
C SER A 338 3.69 -35.18 24.16
N ILE A 339 3.63 -33.93 23.71
CA ILE A 339 3.99 -33.53 22.34
C ILE A 339 4.99 -32.38 22.41
N THR A 340 6.06 -32.44 21.60
CA THR A 340 6.99 -31.30 21.48
C THR A 340 6.32 -30.15 20.75
N LEU A 341 6.69 -28.92 21.09
CA LEU A 341 6.10 -27.71 20.52
C LEU A 341 6.22 -27.64 18.97
N THR A 342 7.28 -28.19 18.38
CA THR A 342 7.41 -28.33 16.92
C THR A 342 6.43 -29.34 16.34
N GLN A 343 6.20 -30.48 17.01
CA GLN A 343 5.20 -31.47 16.59
C GLN A 343 3.78 -30.93 16.78
N LEU A 344 3.54 -30.13 17.81
CA LEU A 344 2.26 -29.44 18.03
C LEU A 344 2.02 -28.40 16.92
N PHE A 345 3.05 -27.62 16.55
CA PHE A 345 2.98 -26.67 15.43
C PHE A 345 2.71 -27.39 14.09
N ASP A 346 3.41 -28.48 13.81
CA ASP A 346 3.20 -29.29 12.60
C ASP A 346 1.82 -29.95 12.57
N SER A 347 1.28 -30.32 13.73
CA SER A 347 -0.05 -30.94 13.84
C SER A 347 -1.16 -29.89 13.71
N LEU A 348 -1.05 -28.75 14.40
CA LEU A 348 -2.01 -27.64 14.34
C LEU A 348 -1.99 -26.92 12.99
N SER A 349 -0.83 -26.83 12.33
CA SER A 349 -0.74 -26.26 10.98
C SER A 349 -1.36 -27.15 9.91
N LYS A 350 -1.43 -28.47 10.13
CA LYS A 350 -2.06 -29.45 9.23
C LYS A 350 -3.53 -29.72 9.55
N LEU A 351 -4.02 -29.30 10.73
CA LEU A 351 -5.42 -29.42 11.10
C LEU A 351 -6.30 -28.47 10.27
N ASP A 352 -7.36 -29.04 9.70
CA ASP A 352 -8.46 -28.32 9.08
C ASP A 352 -9.63 -28.21 10.07
N GLY A 353 -10.20 -27.02 10.21
CA GLY A 353 -11.26 -26.71 11.19
C GLY A 353 -11.02 -25.45 12.02
N GLU A 354 -11.85 -25.24 13.04
CA GLU A 354 -11.87 -24.03 13.87
C GLU A 354 -10.56 -23.81 14.65
N ILE A 355 -9.96 -24.89 15.18
CA ILE A 355 -8.68 -24.84 15.92
C ILE A 355 -7.50 -24.52 14.99
N GLY A 356 -7.40 -25.21 13.84
CA GLY A 356 -6.31 -25.01 12.88
C GLY A 356 -6.36 -23.64 12.21
N SER A 357 -7.56 -23.12 11.94
CA SER A 357 -7.74 -21.76 11.41
C SER A 357 -7.36 -20.69 12.43
N ALA A 358 -7.78 -20.81 13.69
CA ALA A 358 -7.39 -19.90 14.77
C ALA A 358 -5.86 -19.88 14.99
N PHE A 359 -5.20 -21.04 14.90
CA PHE A 359 -3.75 -21.15 15.02
C PHE A 359 -3.00 -20.47 13.85
N LYS A 360 -3.42 -20.73 12.61
CA LYS A 360 -2.85 -20.10 11.41
C LYS A 360 -3.02 -18.57 11.43
N ILE A 361 -4.16 -18.08 11.92
CA ILE A 361 -4.44 -16.66 12.14
C ILE A 361 -3.44 -16.06 13.14
N MET A 362 -3.27 -16.69 14.30
CA MET A 362 -2.34 -16.24 15.34
C MET A 362 -0.91 -16.13 14.80
N VAL A 363 -0.42 -17.14 14.07
CA VAL A 363 0.92 -17.16 13.49
C VAL A 363 1.10 -16.09 12.41
N ALA A 364 0.12 -15.90 11.53
CA ALA A 364 0.17 -14.87 10.47
C ALA A 364 0.29 -13.46 11.07
N PHE A 365 -0.51 -13.16 12.09
CA PHE A 365 -0.43 -11.88 12.80
C PHE A 365 0.87 -11.71 13.60
N ALA A 366 1.42 -12.79 14.16
CA ALA A 366 2.73 -12.74 14.82
C ALA A 366 3.85 -12.38 13.83
N ILE A 367 3.89 -13.03 12.66
CA ILE A 367 4.89 -12.75 11.61
C ILE A 367 4.75 -11.30 11.11
N LEU A 368 3.52 -10.85 10.86
CA LEU A 368 3.30 -9.49 10.37
C LEU A 368 3.70 -8.44 11.42
N THR A 369 3.44 -8.73 12.70
CA THR A 369 3.86 -7.89 13.83
C THR A 369 5.39 -7.74 13.86
N ILE A 370 6.17 -8.79 13.59
CA ILE A 370 7.65 -8.73 13.54
C ILE A 370 8.14 -7.83 12.40
N ILE A 371 7.54 -7.97 11.21
CA ILE A 371 7.87 -7.15 10.04
C ILE A 371 7.58 -5.68 10.35
N LEU A 372 6.41 -5.38 10.91
CA LEU A 372 6.00 -4.03 11.26
C LEU A 372 6.84 -3.42 12.39
N THR A 373 7.23 -4.22 13.38
CA THR A 373 8.10 -3.80 14.49
C THR A 373 9.49 -3.43 13.95
N SER A 374 10.03 -4.24 13.06
CA SER A 374 11.31 -3.98 12.38
C SER A 374 11.24 -2.72 11.52
N ALA A 375 10.16 -2.56 10.74
CA ALA A 375 9.92 -1.36 9.94
C ALA A 375 9.80 -0.10 10.81
N THR A 376 9.11 -0.18 11.96
CA THR A 376 8.97 0.93 12.91
C THR A 376 10.33 1.36 13.47
N ALA A 377 11.19 0.41 13.87
CA ALA A 377 12.52 0.71 14.39
C ALA A 377 13.45 1.33 13.33
N VAL A 378 13.42 0.82 12.10
CA VAL A 378 14.18 1.38 10.97
C VAL A 378 13.70 2.79 10.65
N CYS A 379 12.39 2.99 10.51
CA CYS A 379 11.81 4.31 10.27
C CYS A 379 12.14 5.31 11.39
N ALA A 380 12.14 4.88 12.66
CA ALA A 380 12.50 5.74 13.80
C ALA A 380 13.96 6.21 13.72
N THR A 381 14.86 5.29 13.37
CA THR A 381 16.29 5.58 13.19
C THR A 381 16.52 6.54 12.01
N VAL A 382 15.85 6.29 10.88
CA VAL A 382 15.92 7.12 9.67
C VAL A 382 15.38 8.53 9.94
N CYS A 383 14.27 8.67 10.66
CA CYS A 383 13.71 9.98 11.03
C CYS A 383 14.72 10.83 11.80
N LYS A 384 15.46 10.21 12.74
CA LYS A 384 16.47 10.91 13.55
C LYS A 384 17.68 11.35 12.73
N VAL A 385 18.16 10.51 11.81
CA VAL A 385 19.32 10.83 10.95
C VAL A 385 18.99 11.93 9.95
N ILE A 386 17.79 11.86 9.34
CA ILE A 386 17.41 12.76 8.25
C ILE A 386 16.85 14.10 8.75
N LYS A 387 16.42 14.18 10.03
CA LYS A 387 15.92 15.42 10.69
C LYS A 387 14.89 16.20 9.85
N ARG A 388 13.97 15.50 9.18
CA ARG A 388 12.93 16.07 8.31
C ARG A 388 11.55 15.60 8.76
N LYS A 389 10.63 16.54 8.98
CA LYS A 389 9.28 16.26 9.51
C LYS A 389 8.44 15.32 8.63
N GLN A 390 8.74 15.23 7.34
CA GLN A 390 8.03 14.36 6.39
C GLN A 390 8.20 12.86 6.68
N PHE A 391 9.35 12.44 7.22
CA PHE A 391 9.55 11.04 7.62
C PHE A 391 8.77 10.68 8.90
N ASN A 392 8.43 11.67 9.74
CA ASN A 392 7.62 11.44 10.94
C ASN A 392 6.21 10.99 10.58
N PHE A 393 5.65 11.41 9.45
CA PHE A 393 4.34 10.94 9.00
C PHE A 393 4.39 9.44 8.65
N ILE A 394 5.45 9.01 7.96
CA ILE A 394 5.68 7.60 7.63
C ILE A 394 5.86 6.79 8.91
N LEU A 395 6.69 7.26 9.84
CA LEU A 395 6.87 6.61 11.13
C LEU A 395 5.56 6.54 11.92
N PHE A 396 4.75 7.59 11.91
CA PHE A 396 3.45 7.62 12.58
C PHE A 396 2.49 6.58 12.00
N ALA A 397 2.39 6.51 10.67
CA ALA A 397 1.54 5.54 9.99
C ALA A 397 1.99 4.10 10.26
N VAL A 398 3.29 3.82 10.13
CA VAL A 398 3.86 2.49 10.40
C VAL A 398 3.69 2.11 11.87
N ALA A 399 3.90 3.04 12.79
CA ALA A 399 3.71 2.82 14.23
C ALA A 399 2.25 2.54 14.60
N MET A 400 1.29 3.25 14.00
CA MET A 400 -0.14 2.99 14.22
C MET A 400 -0.57 1.62 13.70
N VAL A 401 -0.12 1.25 12.51
CA VAL A 401 -0.37 -0.09 11.97
C VAL A 401 0.27 -1.15 12.86
N CYS A 402 1.50 -0.93 13.35
CA CYS A 402 2.17 -1.84 14.29
C CYS A 402 1.36 -2.04 15.60
N ILE A 403 0.77 -0.97 16.15
CA ILE A 403 -0.09 -1.07 17.35
C ILE A 403 -1.35 -1.89 17.07
N ILE A 404 -2.05 -1.59 15.98
CA ILE A 404 -3.29 -2.28 15.61
C ILE A 404 -3.02 -3.78 15.44
N PHE A 405 -1.96 -4.13 14.71
CA PHE A 405 -1.59 -5.52 14.48
C PHE A 405 -1.10 -6.22 15.75
N GLY A 406 -0.40 -5.51 16.64
CA GLY A 406 -0.07 -5.99 17.99
C GLY A 406 -1.33 -6.34 18.79
N VAL A 407 -2.34 -5.48 18.81
CA VAL A 407 -3.62 -5.74 19.52
C VAL A 407 -4.37 -6.92 18.90
N VAL A 408 -4.47 -6.98 17.57
CA VAL A 408 -5.11 -8.11 16.87
C VAL A 408 -4.38 -9.42 17.14
N SER A 409 -3.05 -9.39 17.23
CA SER A 409 -2.24 -10.55 17.61
C SER A 409 -2.54 -11.01 19.04
N ILE A 410 -2.73 -10.09 20.00
CA ILE A 410 -3.18 -10.43 21.37
C ILE A 410 -4.58 -11.08 21.34
N LEU A 411 -5.54 -10.46 20.65
CA LEU A 411 -6.93 -10.95 20.59
C LEU A 411 -7.03 -12.33 19.93
N SER A 412 -6.29 -12.56 18.84
CA SER A 412 -6.24 -13.87 18.17
C SER A 412 -5.60 -14.95 19.06
N SER A 413 -4.61 -14.59 19.88
CA SER A 413 -3.99 -15.50 20.86
C SER A 413 -4.97 -15.89 21.98
N PHE A 414 -5.78 -14.94 22.47
CA PHE A 414 -6.85 -15.22 23.43
C PHE A 414 -7.96 -16.10 22.84
N ALA A 415 -8.37 -15.82 21.61
CA ALA A 415 -9.38 -16.62 20.92
C ALA A 415 -8.93 -18.08 20.80
N LEU A 416 -7.67 -18.31 20.41
CA LEU A 416 -7.09 -19.65 20.37
C LEU A 416 -7.05 -20.32 21.75
N CYS A 417 -6.63 -19.61 22.81
CA CYS A 417 -6.63 -20.15 24.17
C CYS A 417 -8.02 -20.56 24.63
N ASN A 418 -9.04 -19.77 24.28
CA ASN A 418 -10.44 -20.04 24.63
C ASN A 418 -10.98 -21.27 23.89
N ILE A 419 -10.67 -21.41 22.59
CA ILE A 419 -11.05 -22.60 21.80
C ILE A 419 -10.38 -23.87 22.36
N LEU A 420 -9.13 -23.76 22.83
CA LEU A 420 -8.40 -24.87 23.45
C LEU A 420 -8.80 -25.14 24.91
N SER A 421 -9.76 -24.37 25.47
CA SER A 421 -10.16 -24.43 26.89
C SER A 421 -8.99 -24.25 27.87
N ILE A 422 -7.97 -23.47 27.47
CA ILE A 422 -6.79 -23.16 28.29
C ILE A 422 -7.01 -21.82 29.00
N ASN A 423 -6.80 -21.80 30.31
CA ASN A 423 -6.98 -20.59 31.11
C ASN A 423 -5.83 -19.60 30.86
N ALA A 424 -6.14 -18.38 30.40
CA ALA A 424 -5.12 -17.38 30.04
C ALA A 424 -4.25 -16.92 31.23
N GLY A 425 -4.70 -17.13 32.48
CA GLY A 425 -3.95 -16.82 33.70
C GLY A 425 -2.89 -17.86 34.09
N SER A 426 -3.02 -19.13 33.67
CA SER A 426 -2.03 -20.19 33.97
C SER A 426 -0.80 -20.13 33.05
N LEU A 427 -0.86 -19.32 31.99
CA LEU A 427 0.22 -19.02 31.05
C LEU A 427 1.37 -18.21 31.67
N ALA A 428 1.09 -17.38 32.67
CA ALA A 428 2.11 -16.61 33.38
C ALA A 428 2.85 -17.48 34.42
N SER A 429 2.22 -18.56 34.87
CA SER A 429 2.75 -19.54 35.82
C SER A 429 3.13 -20.85 35.13
N GLY A 430 4.13 -20.80 34.24
CA GLY A 430 5.05 -21.91 33.95
C GLY A 430 4.55 -23.24 33.35
N ALA A 431 3.25 -23.50 33.16
CA ALA A 431 2.78 -24.84 32.78
C ALA A 431 2.28 -25.01 31.32
N TYR A 432 2.08 -23.95 30.55
CA TYR A 432 1.54 -24.05 29.17
C TYR A 432 2.23 -23.08 28.20
N THR A 433 3.34 -23.54 27.59
CA THR A 433 4.35 -22.72 26.88
C THR A 433 4.28 -22.62 25.34
N PRO A 434 3.14 -22.78 24.62
CA PRO A 434 3.01 -22.22 23.27
C PRO A 434 2.70 -20.71 23.27
N ALA A 435 2.08 -20.23 24.35
CA ALA A 435 1.54 -18.88 24.37
C ALA A 435 2.56 -17.82 24.79
N ALA A 436 3.59 -18.15 25.57
CA ALA A 436 4.60 -17.19 25.99
C ALA A 436 5.32 -16.50 24.81
N GLY A 437 5.61 -17.24 23.72
CA GLY A 437 6.19 -16.69 22.49
C GLY A 437 5.23 -15.78 21.72
N ALA A 438 3.94 -16.16 21.63
CA ALA A 438 2.90 -15.33 21.03
C ALA A 438 2.69 -14.02 21.83
N TRP A 439 2.71 -14.11 23.17
CA TRP A 439 2.63 -12.97 24.06
C TRP A 439 3.84 -12.04 23.94
N LEU A 440 5.05 -12.57 23.93
CA LEU A 440 6.27 -11.78 23.74
C LEU A 440 6.29 -11.07 22.38
N THR A 441 5.78 -11.73 21.33
CA THR A 441 5.68 -11.15 19.99
C THR A 441 4.64 -10.03 19.92
N ALA A 442 3.46 -10.25 20.51
CA ALA A 442 2.37 -9.30 20.47
C ALA A 442 2.60 -8.08 21.38
N ILE A 443 3.10 -8.29 22.61
CA ILE A 443 3.54 -7.23 23.53
C ILE A 443 4.72 -6.48 22.91
N GLY A 444 5.64 -7.21 22.28
CA GLY A 444 6.78 -6.66 21.57
C GLY A 444 6.41 -5.64 20.50
N GLY A 445 5.51 -6.02 19.58
CA GLY A 445 5.08 -5.10 18.52
C GLY A 445 4.18 -3.97 18.99
N PHE A 446 3.34 -4.20 19.98
CA PHE A 446 2.52 -3.14 20.58
C PHE A 446 3.41 -2.05 21.22
N ILE A 447 4.36 -2.45 22.06
CA ILE A 447 5.27 -1.50 22.72
C ILE A 447 6.18 -0.82 21.69
N ALA A 448 6.69 -1.55 20.68
CA ALA A 448 7.49 -0.94 19.61
C ALA A 448 6.71 0.13 18.83
N GLY A 449 5.42 -0.10 18.58
CA GLY A 449 4.53 0.89 17.97
C GLY A 449 4.31 2.13 18.86
N ILE A 450 4.11 1.95 20.17
CA ILE A 450 4.03 3.08 21.12
C ILE A 450 5.34 3.87 21.12
N MET A 451 6.49 3.21 21.17
CA MET A 451 7.80 3.89 21.13
C MET A 451 8.01 4.63 19.80
N GLY A 452 7.54 4.06 18.68
CA GLY A 452 7.49 4.75 17.39
C GLY A 452 6.66 6.03 17.43
N LEU A 453 5.47 6.00 18.05
CA LEU A 453 4.65 7.19 18.25
C LEU A 453 5.32 8.22 19.16
N VAL A 454 5.93 7.80 20.26
CA VAL A 454 6.67 8.68 21.16
C VAL A 454 7.78 9.40 20.39
N VAL A 455 8.52 8.70 19.52
CA VAL A 455 9.52 9.32 18.63
C VAL A 455 8.89 10.35 17.68
N THR A 456 7.70 10.08 17.12
CA THR A 456 7.03 11.07 16.25
C THR A 456 6.60 12.35 16.97
N VAL A 457 6.21 12.23 18.25
CA VAL A 457 5.81 13.38 19.08
C VAL A 457 7.04 14.18 19.50
N ILE A 458 8.11 13.51 19.92
CA ILE A 458 9.35 14.16 20.40
C ILE A 458 10.10 14.85 19.25
N ILE A 459 10.14 14.29 18.03
CA ILE A 459 10.76 14.96 16.87
C ILE A 459 9.94 16.20 16.42
N LYS A 460 8.69 16.35 16.90
CA LYS A 460 7.82 17.47 16.52
C LYS A 460 8.14 18.75 17.31
N GLU A 461 8.62 18.60 18.54
CA GLU A 461 9.16 19.65 19.43
C GLU A 461 10.61 19.99 19.05
#